data_AF-A0A534C3L7-F1
#
_entry.id   AF-A0A534C3L7-F1
#
_cell.length_a   1.000
_cell.length_b   1.000
_cell.length_c   1.000
_cell.angle_alpha   90.00
_cell.angle_beta   90.00
_cell.angle_gamma   90.00
#
_symmetry.space_group_name_H-M   'P 1'
#
loop_
_entity.id
_entity.type
_entity.pdbx_description
1 polymer ?
#
loop_
_entity_poly.entity_id
_entity_poly.type
_entity_poly.pdbx_seq_one_letter_code
_entity_poly.pdbx_strand_id
1 'polypeptide(L)'
;MTRSPVLTALLALSVCACGRGAPPPQRSATAPPQQTQAATRQQGTTAQPAAPGPQNETEQATAAQESAGDSGEEDRGQSRSDLSLERLAALPQDAQLPSGRWKPGVNYDPLVPVQPTSVAPGKVEVVEVFWLGCPHCYALEPYLQSWLKSKPDYIEFVRVPVMWGPVHRAHARLFYTLEALGRADLFAKAFDAIQQQHRLLVANSEDETFKLQQAFAQENGISGEDFAKAYNSFTVSSNLQRAEQLTQRYQVQGVPLVVINGKYATDVAKAGNPNDLISLINDLAGAEHRH
;
A
#
# COMPACT_ATOMS: atom_id res chain seq x y z
N MET A 1 -52.73 10.68 45.12
CA MET A 1 -52.64 10.23 46.54
C MET A 1 -51.72 9.01 46.49
N THR A 2 -50.47 8.96 46.95
CA THR A 2 -49.76 9.46 48.15
C THR A 2 -48.24 9.42 47.82
N ARG A 3 -47.51 10.54 47.73
CA ARG A 3 -46.50 11.05 48.71
C ARG A 3 -45.74 9.97 49.51
N SER A 4 -44.45 9.72 49.21
CA SER A 4 -43.23 10.24 49.92
C SER A 4 -42.68 9.25 50.97
N PRO A 5 -41.48 9.41 51.60
CA PRO A 5 -40.20 10.03 51.16
C PRO A 5 -38.89 9.36 51.74
N VAL A 6 -37.71 9.78 51.22
CA VAL A 6 -36.49 10.28 51.93
C VAL A 6 -35.63 9.40 52.89
N LEU A 7 -34.33 9.78 52.94
CA LEU A 7 -33.29 9.62 53.99
C LEU A 7 -32.33 8.43 53.76
N THR A 8 -30.98 8.50 53.89
CA THR A 8 -30.08 9.42 54.59
C THR A 8 -28.64 9.24 54.09
N ALA A 9 -27.83 10.29 54.22
CA ALA A 9 -26.38 10.37 53.96
C ALA A 9 -25.49 9.76 55.06
N LEU A 10 -24.21 9.49 54.72
CA LEU A 10 -23.00 9.51 55.57
C LEU A 10 -21.76 9.47 54.63
N LEU A 11 -20.92 10.51 54.48
CA LEU A 11 -19.75 10.91 55.30
C LEU A 11 -18.85 9.70 55.68
N ALA A 12 -17.51 9.68 55.56
CA ALA A 12 -16.51 10.71 55.28
C ALA A 12 -15.07 10.10 55.19
N LEU A 13 -14.15 10.86 54.57
CA LEU A 13 -12.71 11.06 54.89
C LEU A 13 -11.58 10.05 54.55
N SER A 14 -10.44 10.70 54.22
CA SER A 14 -9.01 10.33 54.38
C SER A 14 -8.33 9.61 53.19
N VAL A 15 -7.17 10.00 52.64
CA VAL A 15 -6.02 10.82 53.10
C VAL A 15 -5.29 11.46 51.90
N CYS A 16 -4.84 12.70 52.03
CA CYS A 16 -3.82 13.35 51.18
C CYS A 16 -2.41 12.85 51.53
N ALA A 17 -1.57 12.61 50.52
CA ALA A 17 -0.11 12.62 50.69
C ALA A 17 0.55 13.39 49.55
N CYS A 18 1.01 14.61 49.87
CA CYS A 18 2.02 15.35 49.10
C CYS A 18 3.39 15.05 49.72
N GLY A 19 4.40 14.75 48.89
CA GLY A 19 5.80 14.65 49.29
C GLY A 19 6.71 15.20 48.18
N ARG A 20 7.49 16.23 48.52
CA ARG A 20 8.36 17.07 47.66
C ARG A 20 9.77 16.47 47.50
N GLY A 21 10.43 16.82 46.38
CA GLY A 21 11.83 17.31 46.39
C GLY A 21 12.94 16.37 45.87
N ALA A 22 13.57 16.75 44.75
CA ALA A 22 14.78 16.16 44.16
C ALA A 22 16.08 16.64 44.84
N PRO A 23 17.26 16.06 44.51
CA PRO A 23 18.19 16.79 43.62
C PRO A 23 19.00 15.89 42.65
N PRO A 24 19.61 16.46 41.58
CA PRO A 24 20.43 15.72 40.61
C PRO A 24 21.93 15.74 40.95
N PRO A 25 22.69 14.75 40.45
CA PRO A 25 24.01 14.99 39.84
C PRO A 25 24.17 14.12 38.55
N GLN A 26 25.01 14.38 37.54
CA GLN A 26 26.10 15.33 37.29
C GLN A 26 26.40 15.28 35.77
N ARG A 27 26.85 16.42 35.21
CA ARG A 27 27.54 16.49 33.90
C ARG A 27 29.03 16.22 34.10
N SER A 28 29.60 15.42 33.20
CA SER A 28 31.04 15.35 32.84
C SER A 28 31.06 14.76 31.41
N ALA A 29 31.84 15.16 30.41
CA ALA A 29 32.79 16.24 30.20
C ALA A 29 32.98 16.38 28.67
N THR A 30 33.62 17.47 28.26
CA THR A 30 33.79 17.94 26.88
C THR A 30 35.21 17.63 26.33
N ALA A 31 35.28 17.19 25.05
CA ALA A 31 36.33 17.38 24.02
C ALA A 31 37.73 16.71 24.21
N PRO A 32 38.63 16.60 23.18
CA PRO A 32 38.64 17.25 21.84
C PRO A 32 39.02 16.29 20.65
N PRO A 33 39.27 16.80 19.41
CA PRO A 33 39.11 16.07 18.15
C PRO A 33 40.37 15.38 17.64
N GLN A 34 40.21 14.32 16.83
CA GLN A 34 41.29 13.82 15.99
C GLN A 34 41.26 14.45 14.60
N GLN A 35 42.47 14.82 14.19
CA GLN A 35 42.83 15.71 13.12
C GLN A 35 42.73 15.04 11.74
N THR A 36 42.34 15.87 10.79
CA THR A 36 42.65 15.82 9.36
C THR A 36 44.11 15.43 9.10
N GLN A 37 44.34 14.48 8.19
CA GLN A 37 45.50 14.50 7.31
C GLN A 37 45.04 14.36 5.86
N ALA A 38 45.08 15.50 5.18
CA ALA A 38 45.24 15.56 3.74
C ALA A 38 46.74 15.46 3.41
N ALA A 39 47.10 14.63 2.44
CA ALA A 39 48.40 14.67 1.78
C ALA A 39 48.21 14.44 0.27
N THR A 40 48.05 15.57 -0.42
CA THR A 40 48.78 16.00 -1.63
C THR A 40 49.24 14.96 -2.67
N ARG A 41 48.48 14.91 -3.77
CA ARG A 41 48.86 15.16 -5.18
C ARG A 41 50.35 15.03 -5.58
N GLN A 42 50.64 14.12 -6.54
CA GLN A 42 51.50 14.31 -7.72
C GLN A 42 50.92 13.39 -8.83
N GLN A 43 50.31 13.84 -9.94
CA GLN A 43 50.80 14.53 -11.15
C GLN A 43 51.89 13.83 -11.97
N GLY A 44 51.52 13.49 -13.21
CA GLY A 44 52.32 13.03 -14.36
C GLY A 44 51.39 12.24 -15.30
N THR A 45 50.73 12.83 -16.32
CA THR A 45 51.27 13.24 -17.64
C THR A 45 52.04 12.05 -18.26
N THR A 46 51.64 11.39 -19.35
CA THR A 46 51.39 11.91 -20.71
C THR A 46 50.89 10.77 -21.62
N ALA A 47 50.18 11.17 -22.69
CA ALA A 47 50.25 10.64 -24.06
C ALA A 47 49.81 9.20 -24.41
N GLN A 48 48.72 9.18 -25.18
CA GLN A 48 48.37 8.20 -26.22
C GLN A 48 49.37 8.27 -27.39
N PRO A 49 49.58 7.18 -28.16
CA PRO A 49 49.08 7.20 -29.55
C PRO A 49 48.59 5.84 -30.12
N ALA A 50 47.63 5.98 -31.03
CA ALA A 50 47.33 5.26 -32.28
C ALA A 50 47.67 3.76 -32.51
N ALA A 51 46.70 3.11 -33.19
CA ALA A 51 46.67 1.73 -33.68
C ALA A 51 47.71 1.39 -34.78
N PRO A 52 47.81 0.08 -35.12
CA PRO A 52 47.44 -0.33 -36.49
C PRO A 52 46.71 -1.70 -36.57
N GLY A 53 45.89 -1.92 -37.61
CA GLY A 53 45.55 -3.26 -38.13
C GLY A 53 46.56 -3.70 -39.22
N PRO A 54 46.32 -4.74 -40.07
CA PRO A 54 45.10 -5.54 -40.28
C PRO A 54 45.31 -7.08 -40.56
N GLN A 55 44.24 -7.78 -40.99
CA GLN A 55 44.16 -9.06 -41.76
C GLN A 55 44.30 -10.39 -40.96
N ASN A 56 43.58 -11.50 -41.19
CA ASN A 56 42.75 -11.97 -42.31
C ASN A 56 41.82 -13.17 -41.91
N GLU A 57 40.84 -13.47 -42.77
CA GLU A 57 40.17 -14.78 -43.05
C GLU A 57 39.15 -15.33 -42.02
N THR A 58 37.87 -15.53 -42.36
CA THR A 58 37.43 -16.65 -43.22
C THR A 58 36.16 -16.34 -44.04
N GLU A 59 36.14 -16.98 -45.20
CA GLU A 59 35.16 -17.01 -46.30
C GLU A 59 33.69 -17.31 -45.98
N GLN A 60 32.89 -16.85 -46.95
CA GLN A 60 31.48 -17.03 -47.23
C GLN A 60 31.10 -18.47 -47.61
N ALA A 61 29.82 -18.84 -47.43
CA ALA A 61 28.93 -19.39 -48.48
C ALA A 61 27.64 -19.98 -47.85
N THR A 62 26.49 -19.29 -47.98
CA THR A 62 25.32 -19.61 -48.85
C THR A 62 24.46 -20.83 -48.47
N ALA A 63 23.16 -20.60 -48.17
CA ALA A 63 21.99 -21.00 -48.99
C ALA A 63 20.67 -21.14 -48.18
N ALA A 64 19.60 -20.51 -48.70
CA ALA A 64 18.15 -20.83 -48.70
C ALA A 64 17.51 -21.59 -47.50
N GLN A 65 16.57 -20.98 -46.77
CA GLN A 65 15.10 -21.01 -46.96
C GLN A 65 14.45 -22.41 -46.94
N GLU A 66 13.69 -22.74 -45.87
CA GLU A 66 12.21 -22.86 -45.88
C GLU A 66 11.64 -23.34 -44.52
N SER A 67 10.39 -22.91 -44.27
CA SER A 67 9.37 -23.47 -43.36
C SER A 67 9.20 -22.91 -41.94
N ALA A 68 8.25 -21.97 -41.87
CA ALA A 68 7.04 -21.95 -41.02
C ALA A 68 7.13 -22.25 -39.50
N GLY A 69 6.58 -21.31 -38.73
CA GLY A 69 6.25 -21.48 -37.31
C GLY A 69 5.92 -20.15 -36.63
N ASP A 70 4.86 -19.49 -37.10
CA ASP A 70 4.22 -18.33 -36.46
C ASP A 70 3.40 -18.78 -35.22
N SER A 71 3.13 -17.82 -34.34
CA SER A 71 2.31 -17.84 -33.11
C SER A 71 2.96 -18.39 -31.84
N GLY A 72 3.45 -17.47 -31.01
CA GLY A 72 3.98 -17.76 -29.69
C GLY A 72 3.87 -16.58 -28.74
N GLU A 73 2.73 -15.86 -28.71
CA GLU A 73 2.58 -14.77 -27.74
C GLU A 73 1.18 -14.57 -27.10
N GLU A 74 0.15 -15.36 -27.47
CA GLU A 74 -1.19 -15.24 -26.87
C GLU A 74 -1.50 -16.28 -25.75
N ASP A 75 -0.72 -17.36 -25.61
CA ASP A 75 -1.14 -18.55 -24.85
C ASP A 75 -0.94 -18.48 -23.31
N ARG A 76 -0.10 -17.57 -22.81
CA ARG A 76 0.22 -17.54 -21.36
C ARG A 76 -0.88 -16.94 -20.47
N GLY A 77 -1.80 -16.17 -21.05
CA GLY A 77 -2.91 -15.54 -20.34
C GLY A 77 -4.12 -16.47 -20.19
N GLN A 78 -4.52 -17.15 -21.27
CA GLN A 78 -5.70 -18.02 -21.33
C GLN A 78 -5.54 -19.31 -20.52
N SER A 79 -4.37 -19.95 -20.60
CA SER A 79 -4.12 -21.21 -19.88
C SER A 79 -4.25 -21.07 -18.35
N ARG A 80 -4.00 -19.88 -17.78
CA ARG A 80 -4.09 -19.64 -16.32
C ARG A 80 -5.50 -19.31 -15.84
N SER A 81 -6.29 -18.61 -16.65
CA SER A 81 -7.71 -18.42 -16.35
C SER A 81 -8.45 -19.76 -16.37
N ASP A 82 -8.08 -20.65 -17.29
CA ASP A 82 -8.70 -21.96 -17.42
C ASP A 82 -8.40 -22.85 -16.21
N LEU A 83 -7.14 -22.89 -15.74
CA LEU A 83 -6.76 -23.61 -14.52
C LEU A 83 -7.44 -23.06 -13.25
N SER A 84 -7.77 -21.77 -13.24
CA SER A 84 -8.48 -21.13 -12.12
C SER A 84 -9.97 -21.48 -12.14
N LEU A 85 -10.57 -21.53 -13.33
CA LEU A 85 -11.97 -21.90 -13.56
C LEU A 85 -12.22 -23.40 -13.33
N GLU A 86 -11.32 -24.27 -13.76
CA GLU A 86 -11.39 -25.71 -13.49
C GLU A 86 -11.28 -26.01 -11.99
N ARG A 87 -10.42 -25.29 -11.28
CA ARG A 87 -10.27 -25.44 -9.82
C ARG A 87 -11.45 -24.84 -9.05
N LEU A 88 -12.08 -23.80 -9.58
CA LEU A 88 -13.36 -23.26 -9.10
C LEU A 88 -14.50 -24.27 -9.22
N ALA A 89 -14.58 -24.99 -10.33
CA ALA A 89 -15.58 -26.03 -10.55
C ALA A 89 -15.42 -27.23 -9.60
N ALA A 90 -14.23 -27.40 -9.01
CA ALA A 90 -13.92 -28.45 -8.05
C ALA A 90 -14.10 -28.03 -6.57
N LEU A 91 -14.53 -26.80 -6.28
CA LEU A 91 -14.83 -26.37 -4.91
C LEU A 91 -16.17 -26.97 -4.44
N PRO A 92 -16.30 -27.33 -3.15
CA PRO A 92 -17.55 -27.85 -2.60
C PRO A 92 -18.66 -26.78 -2.65
N GLN A 93 -19.93 -27.20 -2.77
CA GLN A 93 -21.08 -26.30 -3.01
C GLN A 93 -21.32 -25.24 -1.92
N ASP A 94 -20.79 -25.45 -0.72
CA ASP A 94 -20.79 -24.48 0.38
C ASP A 94 -19.75 -23.36 0.19
N ALA A 95 -18.80 -23.52 -0.73
CA ALA A 95 -17.92 -22.46 -1.23
C ALA A 95 -18.49 -21.72 -2.46
N GLN A 96 -19.70 -22.08 -2.92
CA GLN A 96 -20.39 -21.38 -4.00
C GLN A 96 -20.97 -20.06 -3.46
N LEU A 97 -20.36 -18.95 -3.86
CA LEU A 97 -20.76 -17.58 -3.50
C LEU A 97 -22.23 -17.25 -3.86
N PRO A 98 -22.85 -16.21 -3.26
CA PRO A 98 -24.29 -16.02 -3.26
C PRO A 98 -24.86 -15.89 -4.67
N SER A 99 -25.81 -16.77 -4.97
CA SER A 99 -26.89 -16.67 -5.98
C SER A 99 -26.61 -15.78 -7.21
N GLY A 100 -25.85 -16.31 -8.16
CA GLY A 100 -26.08 -16.18 -9.61
C GLY A 100 -25.83 -14.83 -10.31
N ARG A 101 -25.88 -13.70 -9.60
CA ARG A 101 -25.61 -12.37 -10.20
C ARG A 101 -24.14 -12.22 -10.57
N TRP A 102 -23.25 -12.62 -9.66
CA TRP A 102 -21.81 -12.47 -9.82
C TRP A 102 -21.16 -13.78 -10.20
N LYS A 103 -20.41 -13.78 -11.31
CA LYS A 103 -19.79 -14.99 -11.85
C LYS A 103 -18.26 -14.94 -11.66
N PRO A 104 -17.63 -15.99 -11.11
CA PRO A 104 -16.17 -16.11 -11.11
C PRO A 104 -15.61 -16.01 -12.53
N GLY A 105 -14.43 -15.42 -12.70
CA GLY A 105 -13.80 -15.14 -14.00
C GLY A 105 -14.42 -13.98 -14.78
N VAL A 106 -15.63 -13.53 -14.40
CA VAL A 106 -16.32 -12.38 -15.01
C VAL A 106 -16.27 -11.18 -14.09
N ASN A 107 -16.88 -11.29 -12.91
CA ASN A 107 -17.02 -10.18 -11.97
C ASN A 107 -15.94 -10.16 -10.90
N TYR A 108 -15.33 -11.30 -10.62
CA TYR A 108 -14.21 -11.44 -9.69
C TYR A 108 -13.41 -12.69 -10.05
N ASP A 109 -12.15 -12.73 -9.65
CA ASP A 109 -11.28 -13.87 -9.79
C ASP A 109 -10.94 -14.42 -8.40
N PRO A 110 -10.95 -15.74 -8.18
CA PRO A 110 -10.47 -16.32 -6.94
C PRO A 110 -8.94 -16.20 -6.85
N LEU A 111 -8.46 -15.92 -5.65
CA LEU A 111 -7.04 -15.95 -5.32
C LEU A 111 -6.64 -17.36 -4.92
N VAL A 112 -5.74 -17.95 -5.71
CA VAL A 112 -5.19 -19.29 -5.48
C VAL A 112 -3.66 -19.19 -5.37
N PRO A 113 -3.06 -19.55 -4.22
CA PRO A 113 -3.72 -19.97 -2.97
C PRO A 113 -4.45 -18.81 -2.28
N VAL A 114 -5.40 -19.15 -1.41
CA VAL A 114 -6.06 -18.17 -0.52
C VAL A 114 -5.00 -17.51 0.35
N GLN A 115 -5.11 -16.20 0.51
CA GLN A 115 -4.17 -15.41 1.29
C GLN A 115 -4.69 -15.24 2.73
N PRO A 116 -3.85 -15.48 3.77
CA PRO A 116 -4.24 -15.16 5.14
C PRO A 116 -4.56 -13.68 5.31
N THR A 117 -5.62 -13.42 6.07
CA THR A 117 -6.06 -12.09 6.52
C THR A 117 -5.54 -11.79 7.92
N SER A 118 -5.55 -10.53 8.35
CA SER A 118 -5.08 -10.12 9.69
C SER A 118 -6.18 -9.58 10.59
N VAL A 119 -7.45 -9.79 10.22
CA VAL A 119 -8.61 -9.28 10.94
C VAL A 119 -9.04 -10.25 12.06
N ALA A 120 -9.76 -9.72 13.05
CA ALA A 120 -10.24 -10.54 14.17
C ALA A 120 -11.21 -11.65 13.70
N PRO A 121 -11.32 -12.77 14.43
CA PRO A 121 -12.33 -13.79 14.13
C PRO A 121 -13.74 -13.19 14.01
N GLY A 122 -14.51 -13.65 13.03
CA GLY A 122 -15.84 -13.12 12.73
C GLY A 122 -15.86 -11.82 11.92
N LYS A 123 -14.69 -11.26 11.57
CA LYS A 123 -14.57 -10.15 10.64
C LYS A 123 -14.15 -10.62 9.25
N VAL A 124 -14.49 -9.82 8.25
CA VAL A 124 -14.09 -10.01 6.86
C VAL A 124 -13.19 -8.86 6.44
N GLU A 125 -11.97 -9.19 5.97
CA GLU A 125 -11.02 -8.20 5.46
C GLU A 125 -11.41 -7.79 4.04
N VAL A 126 -11.54 -6.49 3.78
CA VAL A 126 -11.69 -5.94 2.43
C VAL A 126 -10.53 -4.99 2.19
N VAL A 127 -9.64 -5.37 1.28
CA VAL A 127 -8.44 -4.61 0.95
C VAL A 127 -8.66 -3.85 -0.35
N GLU A 128 -8.51 -2.53 -0.33
CA GLU A 128 -8.26 -1.75 -1.55
C GLU A 128 -6.75 -1.67 -1.77
N VAL A 129 -6.28 -2.21 -2.88
CA VAL A 129 -4.95 -1.96 -3.41
C VAL A 129 -5.01 -0.77 -4.37
N PHE A 130 -4.22 0.27 -4.09
CA PHE A 130 -4.34 1.56 -4.77
C PHE A 130 -2.97 2.23 -5.04
N TRP A 131 -3.00 3.35 -5.75
CA TRP A 131 -1.89 4.28 -5.86
C TRP A 131 -2.41 5.72 -5.83
N LEU A 132 -1.79 6.62 -5.04
CA LEU A 132 -2.16 8.05 -5.01
C LEU A 132 -2.10 8.73 -6.40
N GLY A 133 -1.20 8.26 -7.28
CA GLY A 133 -1.06 8.76 -8.64
C GLY A 133 -2.00 8.11 -9.66
N CYS A 134 -2.85 7.16 -9.27
CA CYS A 134 -3.77 6.47 -10.19
C CYS A 134 -5.10 7.24 -10.37
N PRO A 135 -5.45 7.69 -11.59
CA PRO A 135 -6.70 8.43 -11.84
C PRO A 135 -7.96 7.62 -11.58
N HIS A 136 -7.96 6.31 -11.86
CA HIS A 136 -9.11 5.44 -11.60
C HIS A 136 -9.35 5.22 -10.10
N CYS A 137 -8.29 5.21 -9.30
CA CYS A 137 -8.34 5.11 -7.86
C CYS A 137 -8.95 6.39 -7.27
N TYR A 138 -8.52 7.55 -7.79
CA TYR A 138 -9.12 8.84 -7.45
C TYR A 138 -10.61 8.92 -7.80
N ALA A 139 -11.00 8.44 -8.98
CA ALA A 139 -12.40 8.42 -9.41
C ALA A 139 -13.28 7.49 -8.54
N LEU A 140 -12.70 6.44 -7.96
CA LEU A 140 -13.40 5.50 -7.07
C LEU A 140 -13.58 6.06 -5.66
N GLU A 141 -12.69 6.95 -5.21
CA GLU A 141 -12.62 7.41 -3.82
C GLU A 141 -13.95 7.99 -3.26
N PRO A 142 -14.74 8.80 -3.99
CA PRO A 142 -16.04 9.27 -3.47
C PRO A 142 -17.02 8.15 -3.15
N TYR A 143 -17.01 7.05 -3.92
CA TYR A 143 -17.87 5.89 -3.70
C TYR A 143 -17.40 5.11 -2.47
N LEU A 144 -16.09 4.87 -2.34
CA LEU A 144 -15.52 4.24 -1.15
C LEU A 144 -15.78 5.08 0.10
N GLN A 145 -15.57 6.40 0.07
CA GLN A 145 -15.82 7.27 1.22
C GLN A 145 -17.29 7.30 1.64
N SER A 146 -18.22 7.21 0.68
CA SER A 146 -19.65 7.06 0.97
C SER A 146 -19.95 5.71 1.61
N TRP A 147 -19.42 4.62 1.03
CA TRP A 147 -19.60 3.27 1.55
C TRP A 147 -18.96 3.07 2.92
N LEU A 148 -17.77 3.61 3.20
CA LEU A 148 -17.09 3.49 4.50
C LEU A 148 -17.93 4.04 5.67
N LYS A 149 -18.84 4.98 5.41
CA LYS A 149 -19.78 5.52 6.41
C LYS A 149 -20.96 4.59 6.71
N SER A 150 -21.22 3.63 5.84
CA SER A 150 -22.41 2.76 5.88
C SER A 150 -22.11 1.27 5.75
N LYS A 151 -20.84 0.89 5.59
CA LYS A 151 -20.42 -0.51 5.46
C LYS A 151 -20.86 -1.31 6.68
N PRO A 152 -21.19 -2.60 6.52
CA PRO A 152 -21.46 -3.48 7.65
C PRO A 152 -20.30 -3.52 8.66
N ASP A 153 -20.64 -3.62 9.95
CA ASP A 153 -19.66 -3.62 11.05
C ASP A 153 -18.72 -4.83 11.02
N TYR A 154 -19.13 -5.94 10.38
CA TYR A 154 -18.27 -7.12 10.24
C TYR A 154 -17.16 -6.95 9.19
N ILE A 155 -17.21 -5.89 8.37
CA ILE A 155 -16.18 -5.62 7.36
C ILE A 155 -15.10 -4.75 7.98
N GLU A 156 -13.85 -5.22 7.92
CA GLU A 156 -12.67 -4.41 8.21
C GLU A 156 -12.03 -3.99 6.89
N PHE A 157 -12.07 -2.68 6.61
CA PHE A 157 -11.54 -2.13 5.38
C PHE A 157 -10.09 -1.67 5.57
N VAL A 158 -9.22 -2.05 4.65
CA VAL A 158 -7.79 -1.74 4.70
C VAL A 158 -7.35 -1.19 3.35
N ARG A 159 -6.55 -0.11 3.35
CA ARG A 159 -5.90 0.38 2.14
C ARG A 159 -4.45 -0.07 2.09
N VAL A 160 -4.02 -0.56 0.94
CA VAL A 160 -2.66 -1.02 0.69
C VAL A 160 -2.13 -0.33 -0.58
N PRO A 161 -1.11 0.52 -0.48
CA PRO A 161 -0.50 1.09 -1.67
C PRO A 161 0.31 0.03 -2.43
N VAL A 162 0.30 0.07 -3.76
CA VAL A 162 1.21 -0.77 -4.57
C VAL A 162 2.67 -0.35 -4.36
N MET A 163 3.57 -1.31 -4.58
CA MET A 163 5.02 -1.13 -4.36
C MET A 163 5.87 -1.44 -5.61
N TRP A 164 5.31 -1.30 -6.82
CA TRP A 164 5.95 -1.69 -8.09
C TRP A 164 7.28 -0.99 -8.40
N GLY A 165 7.53 0.20 -7.85
CA GLY A 165 8.76 0.93 -8.15
C GLY A 165 8.92 2.20 -7.31
N PRO A 166 10.00 2.99 -7.54
CA PRO A 166 10.38 4.10 -6.68
C PRO A 166 9.27 5.13 -6.44
N VAL A 167 8.55 5.54 -7.50
CA VAL A 167 7.43 6.48 -7.41
C VAL A 167 6.28 5.93 -6.55
N HIS A 168 5.95 4.65 -6.70
CA HIS A 168 4.90 4.00 -5.91
C HIS A 168 5.31 3.92 -4.44
N ARG A 169 6.56 3.55 -4.16
CA ARG A 169 7.12 3.49 -2.80
C ARG A 169 7.14 4.85 -2.12
N ALA A 170 7.48 5.91 -2.84
CA ALA A 170 7.45 7.27 -2.31
C ALA A 170 6.03 7.68 -1.89
N HIS A 171 5.03 7.42 -2.73
CA HIS A 171 3.63 7.67 -2.40
C HIS A 171 3.10 6.77 -1.27
N ALA A 172 3.51 5.50 -1.26
CA ALA A 172 3.18 4.57 -0.19
C ALA A 172 3.75 5.06 1.15
N ARG A 173 4.96 5.61 1.15
CA ARG A 173 5.58 6.14 2.36
C ARG A 173 4.84 7.38 2.85
N LEU A 174 4.42 8.29 1.96
CA LEU A 174 3.53 9.39 2.33
C LEU A 174 2.25 8.87 2.99
N PHE A 175 1.54 7.95 2.33
CA PHE A 175 0.31 7.35 2.86
C PHE A 175 0.50 6.79 4.27
N TYR A 176 1.48 5.91 4.47
CA TYR A 176 1.71 5.30 5.77
C TYR A 176 2.24 6.28 6.83
N THR A 177 2.92 7.35 6.41
CA THR A 177 3.32 8.43 7.33
C THR A 177 2.09 9.16 7.86
N LEU A 178 1.13 9.47 7.00
CA LEU A 178 -0.12 10.11 7.41
C LEU A 178 -0.95 9.20 8.32
N GLU A 179 -1.03 7.91 8.01
CA GLU A 179 -1.67 6.90 8.87
C GLU A 179 -1.01 6.81 10.26
N ALA A 180 0.33 6.76 10.31
CA ALA A 180 1.07 6.69 11.56
C ALA A 180 0.90 7.94 12.44
N LEU A 181 0.59 9.09 11.82
CA LEU A 181 0.26 10.35 12.49
C LEU A 181 -1.22 10.46 12.87
N GLY A 182 -2.04 9.46 12.56
CA GLY A 182 -3.49 9.51 12.80
C GLY A 182 -4.21 10.54 11.91
N ARG A 183 -3.64 10.86 10.75
CA ARG A 183 -4.14 11.88 9.81
C ARG A 183 -4.69 11.27 8.52
N ALA A 184 -5.49 10.22 8.67
CA ALA A 184 -6.21 9.58 7.56
C ALA A 184 -7.12 10.58 6.80
N ASP A 185 -7.56 11.67 7.46
CA ASP A 185 -8.29 12.78 6.84
C ASP A 185 -7.53 13.46 5.70
N LEU A 186 -6.19 13.36 5.69
CA LEU A 186 -5.35 13.94 4.65
C LEU A 186 -5.18 13.07 3.42
N PHE A 187 -5.70 11.84 3.43
CA PHE A 187 -5.65 10.94 2.29
C PHE A 187 -6.26 11.56 1.02
N ALA A 188 -7.51 12.03 1.13
CA ALA A 188 -8.22 12.67 0.01
C ALA A 188 -7.48 13.93 -0.48
N LYS A 189 -6.91 14.73 0.43
CA LYS A 189 -6.14 15.92 0.07
C LYS A 189 -4.83 15.58 -0.66
N ALA A 190 -4.15 14.49 -0.29
CA ALA A 190 -2.97 14.04 -0.99
C ALA A 190 -3.32 13.58 -2.42
N PHE A 191 -4.46 12.89 -2.56
CA PHE A 191 -5.04 12.54 -3.86
C PHE A 191 -5.34 13.79 -4.70
N ASP A 192 -6.04 14.79 -4.15
CA ASP A 192 -6.34 16.06 -4.84
C ASP A 192 -5.07 16.80 -5.26
N ALA A 193 -4.05 16.84 -4.39
CA ALA A 193 -2.77 17.47 -4.70
C ALA A 193 -2.12 16.84 -5.94
N ILE A 194 -2.14 15.51 -6.04
CA ILE A 194 -1.51 14.79 -7.16
C ILE A 194 -2.38 14.84 -8.41
N GLN A 195 -3.67 14.57 -8.31
CA GLN A 195 -4.57 14.38 -9.44
C GLN A 195 -5.11 15.68 -10.03
N GLN A 196 -5.42 16.66 -9.17
CA GLN A 196 -6.05 17.92 -9.59
C GLN A 196 -5.05 19.08 -9.64
N GLN A 197 -4.12 19.13 -8.68
CA GLN A 197 -3.16 20.24 -8.59
C GLN A 197 -1.83 19.93 -9.30
N HIS A 198 -1.69 18.72 -9.85
CA HIS A 198 -0.48 18.24 -10.52
C HIS A 198 0.80 18.35 -9.65
N ARG A 199 0.64 18.37 -8.32
CA ARG A 199 1.74 18.29 -7.36
C ARG A 199 2.05 16.83 -7.14
N LEU A 200 3.02 16.30 -7.86
CA LEU A 200 3.32 14.87 -7.83
C LEU A 200 3.75 14.35 -6.44
N LEU A 201 4.17 15.22 -5.51
CA LEU A 201 4.65 14.81 -4.17
C LEU A 201 5.76 13.73 -4.22
N VAL A 202 6.53 13.72 -5.31
CA VAL A 202 7.69 12.87 -5.55
C VAL A 202 8.62 13.60 -6.51
N ALA A 203 9.92 13.37 -6.37
CA ALA A 203 10.97 13.92 -7.21
C ALA A 203 12.02 12.86 -7.57
N ASN A 204 13.06 13.26 -8.30
CA ASN A 204 14.12 12.34 -8.76
C ASN A 204 15.04 11.85 -7.63
N SER A 205 15.06 12.55 -6.48
CA SER A 205 15.86 12.16 -5.32
C SER A 205 14.98 11.93 -4.08
N GLU A 206 15.47 11.09 -3.16
CA GLU A 206 14.77 10.82 -1.90
C GLU A 206 14.68 12.07 -1.02
N ASP A 207 15.74 12.89 -0.96
CA ASP A 207 15.78 14.12 -0.16
C ASP A 207 14.78 15.18 -0.65
N GLU A 208 14.66 15.35 -1.97
CA GLU A 208 13.70 16.28 -2.55
C GLU A 208 12.27 15.77 -2.39
N THR A 209 12.05 14.46 -2.60
CA THR A 209 10.77 13.80 -2.31
C THR A 209 10.34 14.03 -0.87
N PHE A 210 11.25 13.81 0.09
CA PHE A 210 10.99 14.06 1.50
C PHE A 210 10.56 15.51 1.76
N LYS A 211 11.27 16.50 1.18
CA LYS A 211 10.94 17.92 1.33
C LYS A 211 9.56 18.26 0.76
N LEU A 212 9.22 17.75 -0.43
CA LEU A 212 7.90 17.96 -1.04
C LEU A 212 6.76 17.42 -0.18
N GLN A 213 6.95 16.20 0.35
CA GLN A 213 5.96 15.54 1.20
C GLN A 213 5.86 16.19 2.59
N GLN A 214 6.99 16.61 3.16
CA GLN A 214 7.02 17.37 4.41
C GLN A 214 6.31 18.72 4.26
N ALA A 215 6.53 19.44 3.16
CA ALA A 215 5.85 20.70 2.87
C ALA A 215 4.33 20.52 2.77
N PHE A 216 3.86 19.48 2.07
CA PHE A 216 2.45 19.11 2.03
C PHE A 216 1.88 18.84 3.43
N ALA A 217 2.63 18.12 4.28
CA ALA A 217 2.22 17.84 5.65
C ALA A 217 2.11 19.12 6.50
N GLN A 218 3.08 20.04 6.35
CA GLN A 218 3.09 21.34 7.04
C GLN A 218 1.94 22.25 6.63
N GLU A 219 1.63 22.32 5.33
CA GLU A 219 0.44 23.02 4.82
C GLU A 219 -0.87 22.49 5.43
N ASN A 220 -0.86 21.24 5.91
CA ASN A 220 -2.00 20.56 6.50
C ASN A 220 -1.89 20.38 8.04
N GLY A 221 -1.05 21.19 8.68
CA GLY A 221 -0.99 21.33 10.14
C GLY A 221 -0.16 20.26 10.87
N ILE A 222 0.70 19.52 10.17
CA ILE A 222 1.67 18.60 10.77
C ILE A 222 3.01 19.32 10.90
N SER A 223 3.65 19.29 12.07
CA SER A 223 4.97 19.90 12.21
C SER A 223 6.02 19.16 11.36
N GLY A 224 7.05 19.87 10.90
CA GLY A 224 8.13 19.24 10.14
C GLY A 224 8.84 18.14 10.93
N GLU A 225 8.98 18.32 12.25
CA GLU A 225 9.58 17.35 13.16
C GLU A 225 8.70 16.09 13.31
N ASP A 226 7.40 16.24 13.55
CA ASP A 226 6.49 15.10 13.67
C ASP A 226 6.43 14.30 12.37
N PHE A 227 6.37 15.00 11.23
CA PHE A 227 6.44 14.36 9.92
C PHE A 227 7.75 13.59 9.75
N ALA A 228 8.90 14.22 10.01
CA ALA A 228 10.21 13.58 9.86
C ALA A 228 10.35 12.34 10.75
N LYS A 229 9.85 12.43 11.99
CA LYS A 229 9.86 11.33 12.95
C LYS A 229 8.98 10.16 12.50
N ALA A 230 7.75 10.43 12.05
CA ALA A 230 6.85 9.39 11.56
C ALA A 230 7.35 8.78 10.25
N TYR A 231 7.80 9.59 9.30
CA TYR A 231 8.31 9.19 7.99
C TYR A 231 9.47 8.19 8.08
N ASN A 232 10.35 8.39 9.07
CA ASN A 232 11.51 7.54 9.34
C ASN A 232 11.23 6.48 10.43
N SER A 233 9.98 6.29 10.83
CA SER A 233 9.65 5.36 11.92
C SER A 233 9.75 3.89 11.48
N PHE A 234 9.96 3.03 12.47
CA PHE A 234 9.87 1.58 12.28
C PHE A 234 8.49 1.17 11.75
N THR A 235 7.40 1.75 12.28
CA THR A 235 6.03 1.47 11.85
C THR A 235 5.84 1.71 10.35
N VAL A 236 6.28 2.87 9.83
CA VAL A 236 6.18 3.17 8.40
C VAL A 236 7.02 2.19 7.58
N SER A 237 8.23 1.87 8.04
CA SER A 237 9.11 0.89 7.36
C SER A 237 8.50 -0.51 7.30
N SER A 238 7.91 -0.99 8.40
CA SER A 238 7.22 -2.29 8.46
C SER A 238 5.97 -2.32 7.58
N ASN A 239 5.19 -1.23 7.56
CA ASN A 239 4.00 -1.13 6.71
C ASN A 239 4.36 -1.14 5.22
N LEU A 240 5.45 -0.48 4.82
CA LEU A 240 5.97 -0.53 3.44
C LEU A 240 6.37 -1.95 3.05
N GLN A 241 7.09 -2.67 3.93
CA GLN A 241 7.47 -4.07 3.68
C GLN A 241 6.23 -4.97 3.57
N ARG A 242 5.22 -4.78 4.43
CA ARG A 242 3.95 -5.51 4.36
C ARG A 242 3.22 -5.22 3.05
N ALA A 243 3.14 -3.96 2.63
CA ALA A 243 2.51 -3.57 1.37
C ALA A 243 3.16 -4.23 0.16
N GLU A 244 4.49 -4.34 0.17
CA GLU A 244 5.24 -5.01 -0.88
C GLU A 244 4.94 -6.50 -0.95
N GLN A 245 4.91 -7.18 0.20
CA GLN A 245 4.52 -8.59 0.27
C GLN A 245 3.09 -8.80 -0.24
N LEU A 246 2.15 -7.94 0.15
CA LEU A 246 0.75 -8.03 -0.31
C LEU A 246 0.62 -7.74 -1.81
N THR A 247 1.37 -6.77 -2.35
CA THR A 247 1.41 -6.49 -3.80
C THR A 247 1.82 -7.75 -4.59
N GLN A 248 2.80 -8.51 -4.09
CA GLN A 248 3.25 -9.76 -4.72
C GLN A 248 2.25 -10.91 -4.51
N ARG A 249 1.78 -11.09 -3.27
CA ARG A 249 0.90 -12.21 -2.88
C ARG A 249 -0.48 -12.14 -3.53
N TYR A 250 -1.01 -10.93 -3.71
CA TYR A 250 -2.24 -10.70 -4.47
C TYR A 250 -2.01 -10.64 -5.99
N GLN A 251 -0.76 -10.81 -6.45
CA GLN A 251 -0.39 -10.76 -7.87
C GLN A 251 -0.92 -9.51 -8.57
N VAL A 252 -0.75 -8.36 -7.92
CA VAL A 252 -1.37 -7.10 -8.35
C VAL A 252 -0.74 -6.63 -9.66
N GLN A 253 -1.54 -6.65 -10.73
CA GLN A 253 -1.16 -6.20 -12.08
C GLN A 253 -1.74 -4.83 -12.44
N GLY A 254 -2.70 -4.33 -11.66
CA GLY A 254 -3.39 -3.08 -11.91
C GLY A 254 -4.04 -2.54 -10.64
N VAL A 255 -4.43 -1.26 -10.67
CA VAL A 255 -5.17 -0.60 -9.59
C VAL A 255 -6.29 0.29 -10.18
N PRO A 256 -7.40 0.52 -9.45
CA PRO A 256 -7.70 -0.02 -8.12
C PRO A 256 -8.06 -1.51 -8.19
N LEU A 257 -7.50 -2.31 -7.29
CA LEU A 257 -7.85 -3.72 -7.10
C LEU A 257 -8.49 -3.88 -5.73
N VAL A 258 -9.59 -4.60 -5.62
CA VAL A 258 -10.21 -4.93 -4.34
C VAL A 258 -10.06 -6.42 -4.08
N VAL A 259 -9.53 -6.75 -2.90
CA VAL A 259 -9.41 -8.13 -2.43
C VAL A 259 -10.33 -8.36 -1.25
N ILE A 260 -11.22 -9.35 -1.34
CA ILE A 260 -12.19 -9.72 -0.32
C ILE A 260 -11.76 -11.02 0.35
N ASN A 261 -11.58 -10.95 1.67
CA ASN A 261 -11.14 -12.01 2.58
C ASN A 261 -9.89 -12.80 2.14
N GLY A 262 -9.00 -12.17 1.37
CA GLY A 262 -7.85 -12.86 0.77
C GLY A 262 -8.21 -13.97 -0.22
N LYS A 263 -9.49 -14.06 -0.63
CA LYS A 263 -10.05 -15.13 -1.46
C LYS A 263 -10.50 -14.66 -2.84
N TYR A 264 -10.95 -13.41 -2.97
CA TYR A 264 -11.53 -12.90 -4.21
C TYR A 264 -10.87 -11.59 -4.59
N ALA A 265 -10.51 -11.42 -5.85
CA ALA A 265 -9.97 -10.21 -6.43
C ALA A 265 -10.95 -9.66 -7.47
N THR A 266 -11.21 -8.36 -7.45
CA THR A 266 -12.08 -7.67 -8.41
C THR A 266 -11.62 -6.23 -8.59
N ASP A 267 -12.20 -5.53 -9.55
CA ASP A 267 -11.97 -4.11 -9.79
C ASP A 267 -13.26 -3.47 -10.34
N VAL A 268 -13.19 -2.17 -10.62
CA VAL A 268 -14.34 -1.41 -11.15
C VAL A 268 -14.79 -1.96 -12.51
N ALA A 269 -13.87 -2.43 -13.35
CA ALA A 269 -14.18 -2.88 -14.70
C ALA A 269 -14.90 -4.24 -14.68
N LYS A 270 -14.43 -5.19 -13.87
CA LYS A 270 -15.08 -6.50 -13.67
C LYS A 270 -16.46 -6.38 -13.02
N ALA A 271 -16.62 -5.44 -12.09
CA ALA A 271 -17.91 -5.14 -11.51
C ALA A 271 -18.85 -4.40 -12.47
N GLY A 272 -18.30 -3.65 -13.44
CA GLY A 272 -19.00 -2.90 -14.48
C GLY A 272 -19.07 -1.40 -14.19
N ASN A 273 -19.21 -0.99 -12.92
CA ASN A 273 -19.14 0.41 -12.49
C ASN A 273 -18.87 0.50 -10.97
N PRO A 274 -18.58 1.69 -10.42
CA PRO A 274 -18.27 1.84 -8.98
C PRO A 274 -19.39 1.40 -8.03
N ASN A 275 -20.67 1.62 -8.36
CA ASN A 275 -21.78 1.20 -7.49
C ASN A 275 -21.95 -0.32 -7.47
N ASP A 276 -21.77 -0.95 -8.63
CA ASP A 276 -21.77 -2.40 -8.75
C ASP A 276 -20.57 -3.02 -8.05
N LEU A 277 -19.41 -2.35 -8.04
CA LEU A 277 -18.27 -2.78 -7.24
C LEU A 277 -18.61 -2.79 -5.74
N ILE A 278 -19.22 -1.74 -5.22
CA ILE A 278 -19.66 -1.71 -3.81
C ILE A 278 -20.67 -2.82 -3.52
N SER A 279 -21.61 -3.06 -4.43
CA SER A 279 -22.59 -4.16 -4.30
C SER A 279 -21.91 -5.52 -4.26
N LEU A 280 -20.98 -5.77 -5.19
CA LEU A 280 -20.18 -6.99 -5.26
C LEU A 280 -19.36 -7.20 -3.99
N ILE A 281 -18.69 -6.16 -3.47
CA ILE A 281 -17.94 -6.23 -2.22
C ILE A 281 -18.85 -6.68 -1.06
N ASN A 282 -20.03 -6.06 -0.92
CA ASN A 282 -20.97 -6.40 0.15
C ASN A 282 -21.49 -7.85 0.02
N ASP A 283 -21.81 -8.30 -1.20
CA ASP A 283 -22.31 -9.64 -1.45
C ASP A 283 -21.25 -10.71 -1.15
N LEU A 284 -20.01 -10.51 -1.63
CA LEU A 284 -18.88 -11.41 -1.37
C LEU A 284 -18.51 -11.43 0.12
N ALA A 285 -18.41 -10.25 0.75
CA ALA A 285 -18.09 -10.17 2.17
C ALA A 285 -19.21 -10.75 3.04
N GLY A 286 -20.47 -10.54 2.66
CA GLY A 286 -21.62 -11.13 3.35
C GLY A 286 -21.67 -12.65 3.24
N ALA A 287 -21.19 -13.22 2.12
CA ALA A 287 -21.01 -14.67 1.99
C ALA A 287 -19.96 -15.18 2.98
N GLU A 288 -18.80 -14.53 3.00
CA GLU A 288 -17.68 -14.89 3.88
C GLU A 288 -18.00 -14.72 5.37
N HIS A 289 -18.90 -13.82 5.74
CA HIS A 289 -19.28 -13.64 7.13
C HIS A 289 -20.25 -14.71 7.65
N ARG A 290 -21.01 -15.36 6.77
CA ARG A 290 -21.99 -16.41 7.17
C ARG A 290 -21.35 -17.77 7.42
N HIS A 291 -20.09 -17.94 7.02
CA HIS A 291 -19.32 -19.19 7.10
C HIS A 291 -18.09 -19.00 8.00
#